data_AF-A0A2D5RMH0-F1
#
_entry.id   AF-A0A2D5RMH0-F1
#
_cell.length_a   1.000
_cell.length_b   1.000
_cell.length_c   1.000
_cell.angle_alpha   90.00
_cell.angle_beta   90.00
_cell.angle_gamma   90.00
#
_symmetry.space_group_name_H-M   'P 1'
#
loop_
_entity.id
_entity.type
_entity.pdbx_description
1 polymer ?
#
loop_
_entity_poly.entity_id
_entity_poly.type
_entity_poly.pdbx_seq_one_letter_code
_entity_poly.pdbx_strand_id
1 'polypeptide(L)'
;MVVTYSNLHKVVFPVFPIGSSNWSQSDGLLYLDNEILDDKNMSGKTLGARRIQTPFHSLYTLKKCIETPVGVIKQSKSTFIDNNGTPFIYSKTRFLPLRYHKIERIVRKGTASLLWLKGISYPFTVLRPPLLEFSWAGILHFNNAPWALYEYSEDKKSDTRRKV
;
A
#
# COMPACT_ATOMS: atom_id res chain seq x y z
N MET A 1 -5.72 14.64 -6.93
CA MET A 1 -4.91 14.98 -5.74
C MET A 1 -3.55 14.33 -5.84
N VAL A 2 -2.47 15.02 -5.48
CA VAL A 2 -1.11 14.43 -5.41
C VAL A 2 -0.78 14.09 -3.96
N VAL A 3 -0.46 12.83 -3.72
CA VAL A 3 -0.06 12.26 -2.43
C VAL A 3 1.43 11.92 -2.52
N THR A 4 2.17 12.19 -1.47
CA THR A 4 3.55 11.77 -1.30
C THR A 4 3.63 10.92 -0.03
N TYR A 5 4.80 10.38 0.25
CA TYR A 5 5.01 9.64 1.48
C TYR A 5 4.55 10.39 2.76
N SER A 6 4.72 11.72 2.82
CA SER A 6 4.38 12.51 4.03
C SER A 6 2.90 12.56 4.36
N ASN A 7 2.01 12.44 3.36
CA ASN A 7 0.56 12.51 3.54
C ASN A 7 -0.16 11.20 3.17
N LEU A 8 0.58 10.14 2.85
CA LEU A 8 0.02 8.82 2.54
C LEU A 8 -0.78 8.22 3.71
N HIS A 9 -0.48 8.61 4.95
CA HIS A 9 -1.25 8.22 6.14
C HIS A 9 -2.69 8.75 6.16
N LYS A 10 -3.03 9.74 5.32
CA LYS A 10 -4.38 10.30 5.18
C LYS A 10 -5.24 9.50 4.19
N VAL A 11 -4.62 8.61 3.41
CA VAL A 11 -5.31 7.78 2.41
C VAL A 11 -6.00 6.61 3.11
N VAL A 12 -7.24 6.32 2.72
CA VAL A 12 -8.01 5.22 3.32
C VAL A 12 -7.73 3.92 2.57
N PHE A 13 -7.01 3.00 3.23
CA PHE A 13 -6.71 1.68 2.68
C PHE A 13 -7.92 0.72 2.79
N PRO A 14 -8.03 -0.30 1.92
CA PRO A 14 -7.12 -0.60 0.82
C PRO A 14 -7.20 0.41 -0.33
N VAL A 15 -6.16 0.44 -1.15
CA VAL A 15 -6.11 1.26 -2.37
C VAL A 15 -5.98 0.37 -3.60
N PHE A 16 -6.46 0.85 -4.73
CA PHE A 16 -6.53 0.08 -5.98
C PHE A 16 -5.80 0.84 -7.09
N PRO A 17 -4.77 0.27 -7.74
CA PRO A 17 -4.11 0.90 -8.87
C PRO A 17 -5.06 1.09 -10.05
N ILE A 18 -5.07 2.27 -10.64
CA ILE A 18 -5.89 2.61 -11.81
C ILE A 18 -5.01 2.89 -13.04
N GLY A 19 -5.63 3.00 -14.22
CA GLY A 19 -4.93 3.04 -15.51
C GLY A 19 -4.35 4.40 -15.86
N SER A 20 -5.03 5.48 -15.48
CA SER A 20 -4.68 6.84 -15.88
C SER A 20 -4.94 7.82 -14.73
N SER A 21 -4.65 9.11 -14.99
CA SER A 21 -5.04 10.22 -14.13
C SER A 21 -6.22 11.02 -14.68
N ASN A 22 -6.87 10.51 -15.73
CA ASN A 22 -7.97 11.18 -16.41
C ASN A 22 -9.29 10.76 -15.78
N TRP A 23 -9.54 11.29 -14.59
CA TRP A 23 -10.78 11.08 -13.87
C TRP A 23 -11.64 12.34 -13.89
N SER A 24 -12.95 12.16 -13.90
CA SER A 24 -13.94 13.22 -13.84
C SER A 24 -15.09 12.79 -12.94
N GLN A 25 -15.81 13.76 -12.38
CA GLN A 25 -16.97 13.49 -11.54
C GLN A 25 -18.17 14.26 -12.10
N SER A 26 -19.30 13.56 -12.28
CA SER A 26 -20.58 14.15 -12.68
C SER A 26 -21.70 13.40 -11.98
N ASP A 27 -22.66 14.12 -11.42
CA ASP A 27 -23.90 13.55 -10.85
C ASP A 27 -23.68 12.39 -9.88
N GLY A 28 -22.65 12.50 -9.02
CA GLY A 28 -22.29 11.46 -8.05
C GLY A 28 -21.51 10.27 -8.62
N LEU A 29 -21.31 10.20 -9.93
CA LEU A 29 -20.49 9.17 -10.58
C LEU A 29 -19.05 9.66 -10.78
N LEU A 30 -18.10 8.80 -10.46
CA LEU A 30 -16.69 9.00 -10.74
C LEU A 30 -16.33 8.17 -11.98
N TYR A 31 -15.77 8.83 -12.98
CA TYR A 31 -15.32 8.20 -14.22
C TYR A 31 -13.80 8.14 -14.30
N LEU A 32 -13.30 7.16 -15.05
CA LEU A 32 -11.91 7.05 -15.47
C LEU A 32 -11.89 6.65 -16.94
N ASP A 33 -11.35 7.49 -17.81
CA ASP A 33 -11.33 7.25 -19.27
C ASP A 33 -12.71 6.85 -19.85
N ASN A 34 -13.77 7.49 -19.36
CA ASN A 34 -15.19 7.24 -19.69
C ASN A 34 -15.82 5.96 -19.11
N GLU A 35 -15.09 5.16 -18.34
CA GLU A 35 -15.66 4.04 -17.59
C GLU A 35 -16.03 4.45 -16.16
N ILE A 36 -17.12 3.91 -15.60
CA ILE A 36 -17.52 4.21 -14.22
C ILE A 36 -16.56 3.52 -13.25
N LEU A 37 -15.88 4.31 -12.44
CA LEU A 37 -14.93 3.85 -11.42
C LEU A 37 -15.59 3.71 -10.04
N ASP A 38 -16.50 4.62 -9.69
CA ASP A 38 -17.25 4.62 -8.42
C ASP A 38 -18.60 5.29 -8.60
N ASP A 39 -19.61 4.81 -7.88
CA ASP A 39 -20.96 5.37 -7.87
C ASP A 39 -21.28 5.86 -6.46
N LYS A 40 -21.09 7.16 -6.21
CA LYS A 40 -21.29 7.77 -4.89
C LYS A 40 -22.76 8.02 -4.55
N ASN A 41 -23.68 7.74 -5.47
CA ASN A 41 -25.11 7.78 -5.17
C ASN A 41 -25.56 6.53 -4.41
N MET A 42 -24.81 5.43 -4.52
CA MET A 42 -25.09 4.22 -3.76
C MET A 42 -24.76 4.37 -2.28
N SER A 43 -25.60 3.74 -1.45
CA SER A 43 -25.36 3.67 -0.01
C SER A 43 -24.09 2.87 0.31
N GLY A 44 -23.34 3.29 1.32
CA GLY A 44 -22.17 2.55 1.80
C GLY A 44 -20.91 3.39 1.96
N LYS A 45 -20.15 3.08 2.99
CA LYS A 45 -18.94 3.84 3.37
C LYS A 45 -17.75 3.55 2.45
N THR A 46 -17.71 2.38 1.82
CA THR A 46 -16.57 1.92 1.02
C THR A 46 -16.87 1.89 -0.47
N LEU A 47 -15.84 2.06 -1.28
CA LEU A 47 -15.84 1.89 -2.73
C LEU A 47 -16.45 0.54 -3.12
N GLY A 48 -16.03 -0.54 -2.44
CA GLY A 48 -16.54 -1.88 -2.69
C GLY A 48 -18.04 -2.02 -2.44
N ALA A 49 -18.54 -1.46 -1.32
CA ALA A 49 -19.96 -1.53 -0.98
C ALA A 49 -20.84 -0.83 -2.04
N ARG A 50 -20.40 0.33 -2.52
CA ARG A 50 -21.11 1.08 -3.56
C ARG A 50 -21.07 0.39 -4.92
N ARG A 51 -19.90 -0.15 -5.31
CA ARG A 51 -19.73 -0.89 -6.57
C ARG A 51 -20.52 -2.20 -6.66
N ILE A 52 -20.88 -2.82 -5.54
CA ILE A 52 -21.75 -4.02 -5.54
C ILE A 52 -23.22 -3.65 -5.74
N GLN A 53 -23.64 -2.51 -5.22
CA GLN A 53 -25.05 -2.10 -5.22
C GLN A 53 -25.43 -1.31 -6.49
N THR A 54 -24.44 -0.77 -7.21
CA THR A 54 -24.69 0.10 -8.35
C THR A 54 -25.48 -0.62 -9.46
N PRO A 55 -26.46 0.05 -10.10
CA PRO A 55 -27.19 -0.52 -11.22
C PRO A 55 -26.35 -0.57 -12.52
N PHE A 56 -25.15 0.02 -12.54
CA PHE A 56 -24.29 0.04 -13.72
C PHE A 56 -23.47 -1.26 -13.83
N HIS A 57 -23.47 -1.86 -15.03
CA HIS A 57 -22.85 -3.18 -15.25
C HIS A 57 -21.43 -3.08 -15.84
N SER A 58 -21.14 -2.00 -16.56
CA SER A 58 -19.84 -1.74 -17.20
C SER A 58 -18.96 -0.85 -16.33
N LEU A 59 -18.52 -1.39 -15.20
CA LEU A 59 -17.59 -0.70 -14.29
C LEU A 59 -16.14 -0.92 -14.70
N TYR A 60 -15.30 0.09 -14.50
CA TYR A 60 -13.85 -0.03 -14.60
C TYR A 60 -13.35 -1.15 -13.69
N THR A 61 -12.56 -2.08 -14.23
CA THR A 61 -12.11 -3.27 -13.50
C THR A 61 -10.90 -2.99 -12.61
N LEU A 62 -11.07 -3.15 -11.29
CA LEU A 62 -9.99 -3.05 -10.30
C LEU A 62 -9.30 -4.42 -10.12
N LYS A 63 -8.10 -4.57 -10.68
CA LYS A 63 -7.39 -5.87 -10.73
C LYS A 63 -6.55 -6.21 -9.51
N LYS A 64 -6.20 -5.22 -8.68
CA LYS A 64 -5.28 -5.39 -7.55
C LYS A 64 -5.77 -4.60 -6.35
N CYS A 65 -5.64 -5.21 -5.18
CA CYS A 65 -5.86 -4.59 -3.88
C CYS A 65 -4.52 -4.40 -3.18
N ILE A 66 -4.25 -3.20 -2.68
CA ILE A 66 -3.04 -2.89 -1.91
C ILE A 66 -3.48 -2.44 -0.52
N GLU A 67 -3.04 -3.16 0.50
CA GLU A 67 -3.50 -2.96 1.88
C GLU A 67 -2.57 -2.10 2.73
N THR A 68 -1.34 -1.83 2.26
CA THR A 68 -0.33 -1.14 3.07
C THR A 68 0.37 0.00 2.33
N PRO A 69 0.84 1.03 3.05
CA PRO A 69 1.66 2.10 2.48
C PRO A 69 2.91 1.61 1.74
N VAL A 70 3.60 0.59 2.29
CA VAL A 70 4.75 -0.03 1.63
C VAL A 70 4.36 -0.69 0.31
N GLY A 71 3.16 -1.28 0.24
CA GLY A 71 2.62 -1.83 -0.99
C GLY A 71 2.46 -0.79 -2.10
N VAL A 72 2.09 0.46 -1.76
CA VAL A 72 2.02 1.59 -2.70
C VAL A 72 3.42 1.99 -3.16
N ILE A 73 4.38 2.11 -2.22
CA ILE A 73 5.78 2.43 -2.53
C ILE A 73 6.39 1.43 -3.52
N LYS A 74 6.00 0.15 -3.43
CA LYS A 74 6.48 -0.91 -4.32
C LYS A 74 5.90 -0.87 -5.74
N GLN A 75 4.82 -0.14 -5.98
CA GLN A 75 4.23 -0.09 -7.32
C GLN A 75 5.07 0.75 -8.28
N SER A 76 5.05 0.36 -9.55
CA SER A 76 5.50 1.19 -10.67
C SER A 76 4.45 2.22 -11.07
N LYS A 77 3.16 1.85 -10.99
CA LYS A 77 2.03 2.76 -11.21
C LYS A 77 1.99 3.83 -10.13
N SER A 78 1.63 5.04 -10.53
CA SER A 78 1.48 6.19 -9.64
C SER A 78 0.02 6.55 -9.36
N THR A 79 -0.95 6.04 -10.13
CA THR A 79 -2.37 6.41 -9.97
C THR A 79 -3.15 5.33 -9.22
N PHE A 80 -3.98 5.78 -8.27
CA PHE A 80 -4.75 4.92 -7.38
C PHE A 80 -6.12 5.52 -7.07
N ILE A 81 -7.03 4.68 -6.60
CA ILE A 81 -8.24 5.10 -5.87
C ILE A 81 -8.22 4.47 -4.48
N ASP A 82 -8.60 5.25 -3.48
CA ASP A 82 -8.69 4.79 -2.10
C ASP A 82 -10.06 4.15 -1.78
N ASN A 83 -10.19 3.55 -0.59
CA ASN A 83 -11.40 2.85 -0.21
C ASN A 83 -12.61 3.79 0.01
N ASN A 84 -12.39 5.10 0.11
CA ASN A 84 -13.48 6.09 0.16
C ASN A 84 -13.94 6.51 -1.24
N GLY A 85 -13.29 6.05 -2.30
CA GLY A 85 -13.60 6.46 -3.67
C GLY A 85 -12.94 7.78 -4.06
N THR A 86 -11.74 8.05 -3.53
CA THR A 86 -10.98 9.27 -3.83
C THR A 86 -9.76 8.91 -4.69
N PRO A 87 -9.70 9.36 -5.95
CA PRO A 87 -8.55 9.11 -6.81
C PRO A 87 -7.37 10.01 -6.44
N PHE A 88 -6.15 9.46 -6.52
CA PHE A 88 -4.93 10.18 -6.23
C PHE A 88 -3.73 9.69 -7.07
N ILE A 89 -2.74 10.57 -7.23
CA ILE A 89 -1.42 10.25 -7.77
C ILE A 89 -0.43 10.18 -6.61
N TYR A 90 0.23 9.04 -6.43
CA TYR A 90 1.39 8.89 -5.57
C TYR A 90 2.67 9.35 -6.27
N SER A 91 3.35 10.34 -5.70
CA SER A 91 4.63 10.85 -6.18
C SER A 91 5.76 10.49 -5.22
N LYS A 92 6.74 9.74 -5.73
CA LYS A 92 7.96 9.36 -5.00
C LYS A 92 8.95 10.52 -4.99
N THR A 93 9.27 11.05 -3.82
CA THR A 93 10.00 12.31 -3.64
C THR A 93 11.42 12.13 -3.11
N ARG A 94 11.73 11.05 -2.39
CA ARG A 94 13.04 10.89 -1.73
C ARG A 94 13.55 9.46 -1.79
N PHE A 95 14.87 9.28 -1.74
CA PHE A 95 15.48 7.96 -1.69
C PHE A 95 15.91 7.61 -0.27
N LEU A 96 15.34 6.53 0.27
CA LEU A 96 15.69 5.99 1.59
C LEU A 96 16.63 4.79 1.46
N PRO A 97 17.59 4.60 2.38
CA PRO A 97 18.37 3.37 2.48
C PRO A 97 17.48 2.17 2.82
N LEU A 98 17.74 1.04 2.17
CA LEU A 98 17.19 -0.26 2.47
C LEU A 98 18.33 -1.15 2.99
N ARG A 99 18.24 -1.56 4.25
CA ARG A 99 19.24 -2.38 4.93
C ARG A 99 18.63 -3.68 5.40
N TYR A 100 19.42 -4.75 5.37
CA TYR A 100 18.96 -6.09 5.72
C TYR A 100 19.37 -6.49 7.13
N HIS A 101 18.38 -6.86 7.94
CA HIS A 101 18.54 -7.31 9.32
C HIS A 101 18.09 -8.77 9.45
N LYS A 102 18.86 -9.57 10.21
CA LYS A 102 18.50 -10.96 10.47
C LYS A 102 17.25 -11.00 11.34
N ILE A 103 16.31 -11.88 11.01
CA ILE A 103 15.13 -12.14 11.83
C ILE A 103 15.58 -13.02 13.00
N GLU A 104 15.45 -12.53 14.22
CA GLU A 104 15.88 -13.24 15.43
C GLU A 104 14.74 -14.02 16.06
N ARG A 105 13.53 -13.44 16.05
CA ARG A 105 12.36 -14.03 16.70
C ARG A 105 11.08 -13.57 16.04
N ILE A 106 10.14 -14.51 15.89
CA ILE A 106 8.78 -14.25 15.43
C ILE A 106 7.82 -14.64 16.54
N VAL A 107 7.02 -13.70 17.04
CA VAL A 107 6.01 -13.95 18.08
C VAL A 107 4.62 -13.87 17.44
N ARG A 108 3.89 -14.98 17.39
CA ARG A 108 2.52 -15.03 16.86
C ARG A 108 1.53 -14.56 17.92
N LYS A 109 0.61 -13.67 17.55
CA LYS A 109 -0.41 -13.06 18.42
C LYS A 109 -1.84 -13.36 17.97
N GLY A 110 -2.04 -14.42 17.18
CA GLY A 110 -3.34 -14.79 16.61
C GLY A 110 -3.69 -13.99 15.36
N THR A 111 -3.93 -12.69 15.51
CA THR A 111 -4.33 -11.79 14.41
C THR A 111 -3.16 -11.14 13.67
N ALA A 112 -1.98 -11.15 14.27
CA ALA A 112 -0.75 -10.61 13.72
C ALA A 112 0.47 -11.36 14.27
N SER A 113 1.64 -11.05 13.73
CA SER A 113 2.94 -11.50 14.22
C SER A 113 3.87 -10.32 14.48
N LEU A 114 4.70 -10.44 15.52
CA LEU A 114 5.73 -9.47 15.86
C LEU A 114 7.09 -10.02 15.44
N LEU A 115 7.79 -9.31 14.55
CA LEU A 115 9.12 -9.65 14.08
C LEU A 115 10.17 -8.86 14.85
N TRP A 116 11.07 -9.57 15.52
CA TRP A 116 12.25 -9.02 16.16
C TRP A 116 13.45 -9.19 15.25
N LEU A 117 14.19 -8.10 15.05
CA LEU A 117 15.27 -8.02 14.07
C LEU A 117 16.57 -7.66 14.77
N LYS A 118 17.66 -8.29 14.32
CA LYS A 118 19.00 -8.05 14.87
C LYS A 118 19.37 -6.57 14.75
N GLY A 119 19.73 -5.96 15.89
CA GLY A 119 20.13 -4.57 15.97
C GLY A 119 18.98 -3.56 15.97
N ILE A 120 17.72 -4.00 16.07
CA ILE A 120 16.55 -3.13 16.25
C ILE A 120 15.86 -3.51 17.56
N SER A 121 15.69 -2.53 18.45
CA SER A 121 15.21 -2.76 19.82
C SER A 121 13.70 -2.96 19.95
N TYR A 122 12.94 -2.79 18.87
CA TYR A 122 11.48 -2.92 18.83
C TYR A 122 11.03 -3.84 17.69
N PRO A 123 9.86 -4.49 17.83
CA PRO A 123 9.36 -5.38 16.80
C PRO A 123 8.60 -4.65 15.69
N PHE A 124 8.54 -5.28 14.51
CA PHE A 124 7.64 -4.89 13.43
C PHE A 124 6.38 -5.77 13.46
N THR A 125 5.20 -5.14 13.42
CA THR A 125 3.92 -5.86 13.34
C THR A 125 3.60 -6.20 11.89
N VAL A 126 3.29 -7.46 11.62
CA VAL A 126 2.88 -7.96 10.30
C VAL A 126 1.64 -8.81 10.43
N LEU A 127 0.75 -8.77 9.44
CA LEU A 127 -0.48 -9.57 9.46
C LEU A 127 -0.17 -11.07 9.37
N ARG A 128 0.77 -11.44 8.49
CA ARG A 128 1.20 -12.83 8.29
C ARG A 128 2.69 -12.96 8.60
N PRO A 129 3.11 -13.98 9.37
CA PRO A 129 4.53 -14.25 9.56
C PRO A 129 5.21 -14.53 8.21
N PRO A 130 6.50 -14.23 8.07
CA PRO A 130 7.26 -14.64 6.89
C PRO A 130 7.25 -16.16 6.75
N LEU A 131 7.51 -16.62 5.51
CA LEU A 131 7.76 -18.03 5.23
C LEU A 131 9.08 -18.48 5.90
N LEU A 132 9.22 -19.79 6.13
CA LEU A 132 10.33 -20.34 6.94
C LEU A 132 11.69 -20.12 6.29
N GLU A 133 11.75 -20.08 4.96
CA GLU A 133 12.95 -19.81 4.17
C GLU A 133 13.48 -18.39 4.38
N PHE A 134 12.64 -17.43 4.78
CA PHE A 134 13.06 -16.05 4.96
C PHE A 134 13.69 -15.82 6.33
N SER A 135 15.03 -15.70 6.34
CA SER A 135 15.81 -15.42 7.55
C SER A 135 16.22 -13.95 7.71
N TRP A 136 15.95 -13.11 6.71
CA TRP A 136 16.28 -11.68 6.71
C TRP A 136 15.09 -10.80 6.33
N ALA A 137 15.10 -9.58 6.88
CA ALA A 137 14.14 -8.53 6.60
C ALA A 137 14.85 -7.27 6.09
N GLY A 138 14.41 -6.77 4.93
CA GLY A 138 14.84 -5.49 4.39
C GLY A 138 14.02 -4.35 5.01
N ILE A 139 14.69 -3.43 5.71
CA ILE A 139 14.08 -2.30 6.41
C ILE A 139 14.47 -0.98 5.74
N LEU A 140 13.46 -0.19 5.38
CA LEU A 140 13.65 1.20 4.97
C LEU A 140 14.02 2.05 6.18
N HIS A 141 15.06 2.85 6.04
CA HIS A 141 15.53 3.76 7.07
C HIS A 141 15.16 5.20 6.74
N PHE A 142 14.46 5.88 7.64
CA PHE A 142 14.13 7.29 7.52
C PHE A 142 14.95 8.07 8.54
N ASN A 143 15.73 9.06 8.09
CA ASN A 143 16.67 9.82 8.94
C ASN A 143 17.57 8.89 9.79
N ASN A 144 18.11 7.83 9.17
CA ASN A 144 18.92 6.78 9.80
C ASN A 144 18.22 5.90 10.86
N ALA A 145 16.93 6.11 11.14
CA ALA A 145 16.14 5.25 12.01
C ALA A 145 15.39 4.17 11.20
N PRO A 146 15.28 2.92 11.70
CA PRO A 146 14.48 1.89 11.04
C PRO A 146 13.01 2.31 11.00
N TRP A 147 12.41 2.34 9.81
CA TRP A 147 11.08 2.93 9.63
C TRP A 147 10.04 1.91 9.19
N ALA A 148 10.26 1.22 8.07
CA ALA A 148 9.25 0.32 7.51
C ALA A 148 9.85 -0.98 7.00
N LEU A 149 9.19 -2.09 7.32
CA LEU A 149 9.47 -3.39 6.72
C LEU A 149 9.13 -3.35 5.23
N TYR A 150 10.14 -3.47 4.38
CA TYR A 150 9.98 -3.41 2.93
C TYR A 150 9.76 -4.80 2.34
N GLU A 151 10.67 -5.73 2.61
CA GLU A 151 10.63 -7.08 2.04
C GLU A 151 11.33 -8.10 2.94
N TYR A 152 11.16 -9.38 2.59
CA TYR A 152 11.86 -10.50 3.18
C TYR A 152 12.89 -11.07 2.20
N SER A 153 13.90 -11.76 2.71
CA SER A 153 14.84 -12.54 1.90
C SER A 153 15.38 -13.74 2.64
N GLU A 154 15.79 -14.75 1.88
CA GLU A 154 16.44 -15.96 2.41
C GLU A 154 17.82 -15.63 2.97
N ASP A 155 18.59 -14.83 2.21
CA ASP A 155 19.95 -14.39 2.57
C ASP A 155 20.05 -12.88 2.81
N LYS A 156 21.17 -12.46 3.40
CA LYS A 156 21.52 -11.04 3.52
C LYS A 156 21.84 -10.48 2.14
N LYS A 157 21.02 -9.52 1.68
CA LYS A 157 21.30 -8.75 0.47
C LYS A 157 22.13 -7.51 0.77
N SER A 158 22.75 -6.95 -0.27
CA SER A 158 23.49 -5.69 -0.18
C SER A 158 22.56 -4.52 0.16
N ASP A 159 23.13 -3.51 0.82
CA ASP A 159 22.42 -2.27 1.10
C ASP A 159 22.13 -1.55 -0.21
N THR A 160 20.87 -1.14 -0.38
CA THR A 160 20.42 -0.43 -1.58
C THR A 160 19.58 0.77 -1.18
N ARG A 161 18.96 1.46 -2.14
CA ARG A 161 18.01 2.55 -1.87
C ARG A 161 16.69 2.30 -2.58
N ARG A 162 15.61 2.83 -2.03
CA ARG A 162 14.29 2.86 -2.67
C ARG A 162 13.76 4.27 -2.67
N LYS A 163 13.20 4.70 -3.80
CA LYS A 163 12.48 5.97 -3.87
C LYS A 163 11.11 5.78 -3.22
N VAL A 164 10.80 6.63 -2.25
CA VAL A 164 9.51 6.70 -1.55
C VAL A 164 8.85 8.03 -1.81
#